data_AF-A0A6L5DYL5-F1
#
_entry.id   AF-A0A6L5DYL5-F1
#
_cell.length_a   1.000
_cell.length_b   1.000
_cell.length_c   1.000
_cell.angle_alpha   90.00
_cell.angle_beta   90.00
_cell.angle_gamma   90.00
#
_symmetry.space_group_name_H-M   'P 1'
#
loop_
_entity.id
_entity.type
_entity.pdbx_description
1 polymer ?
#
loop_
_entity_poly.entity_id
_entity_poly.type
_entity_poly.pdbx_seq_one_letter_code
_entity_poly.pdbx_strand_id
1 'polypeptide(L)'
;MEKFELSPNNYKLWDRVRKELSLLILLIAILLFFVGLNVIYFTAVIVMYTLLLTLKRNRILTCIQFNDENQTLDLEYFYLITIKSKESVPYHKLSCKLSMKRFGFGAATQTLELFKGKILCCEIRKEGKWKWSEEQIDNIHKRISDLNK
;
A
#
# COMPACT_ATOMS: atom_id res chain seq x y z
N MET A 1 19.02 4.87 -14.60
CA MET A 1 17.66 4.64 -14.07
C MET A 1 17.57 3.21 -13.57
N GLU A 2 17.41 3.03 -12.26
CA GLU A 2 17.22 1.70 -11.66
C GLU A 2 15.73 1.52 -11.36
N LYS A 3 15.15 0.36 -11.73
CA LYS A 3 13.72 0.11 -11.63
C LYS A 3 13.46 -1.23 -10.96
N PHE A 4 12.59 -1.22 -9.96
CA PHE A 4 12.11 -2.41 -9.29
C PHE A 4 10.60 -2.54 -9.50
N GLU A 5 10.17 -3.70 -9.98
CA GLU A 5 8.76 -3.98 -10.26
C GLU A 5 8.28 -5.22 -9.49
N LEU A 6 7.03 -5.15 -9.06
CA LEU A 6 6.30 -6.30 -8.54
C LEU A 6 5.91 -7.21 -9.71
N SER A 7 6.31 -8.49 -9.66
CA SER A 7 6.03 -9.45 -10.73
C SER A 7 4.53 -9.58 -11.01
N PRO A 8 4.08 -9.45 -12.29
CA PRO A 8 2.66 -9.51 -12.65
C PRO A 8 1.96 -10.81 -12.25
N ASN A 9 2.67 -11.94 -12.27
CA ASN A 9 2.13 -13.25 -11.92
C ASN A 9 1.75 -13.36 -10.43
N ASN A 10 2.37 -12.56 -9.57
CA ASN A 10 2.08 -12.51 -8.15
C ASN A 10 0.95 -11.52 -7.82
N TYR A 11 0.52 -10.70 -8.80
CA TYR A 11 -0.46 -9.65 -8.60
C TYR A 11 -1.83 -9.97 -9.23
N LYS A 12 -2.67 -10.73 -8.52
CA LYS A 12 -4.06 -10.97 -8.94
C LYS A 12 -4.99 -9.85 -8.46
N LEU A 13 -4.99 -8.71 -9.17
CA LEU A 13 -5.85 -7.55 -8.87
C LEU A 13 -7.31 -7.96 -8.56
N TRP A 14 -7.86 -8.85 -9.38
CA TRP A 14 -9.21 -9.36 -9.22
C TRP A 14 -9.47 -10.09 -7.91
N ASP A 15 -8.49 -10.83 -7.39
CA ASP A 15 -8.62 -11.50 -6.10
C ASP A 15 -8.70 -10.47 -4.96
N ARG A 16 -7.97 -9.35 -5.08
CA ARG A 16 -8.07 -8.24 -4.12
C ARG A 16 -9.43 -7.58 -4.18
N VAL A 17 -9.89 -7.22 -5.37
CA VAL A 17 -11.21 -6.61 -5.58
C VAL A 17 -12.30 -7.50 -4.98
N ARG A 18 -12.26 -8.80 -5.28
CA ARG A 18 -13.24 -9.77 -4.77
C ARG A 18 -13.19 -9.88 -3.25
N LYS A 19 -12.00 -9.90 -2.66
CA LYS A 19 -11.83 -9.96 -1.21
C LYS A 19 -12.38 -8.71 -0.52
N GLU A 20 -12.02 -7.52 -1.00
CA GLU A 20 -12.49 -6.26 -0.39
C GLU A 20 -14.00 -6.07 -0.62
N LEU A 21 -14.55 -6.44 -1.78
CA LEU A 21 -16.00 -6.42 -1.99
C LEU A 21 -16.72 -7.42 -1.11
N SER A 22 -16.19 -8.63 -0.93
CA SER A 22 -16.80 -9.64 -0.06
C SER A 22 -16.90 -9.17 1.41
N LEU A 23 -15.88 -8.42 1.88
CA LEU A 23 -15.90 -7.82 3.21
C LEU A 23 -16.97 -6.74 3.33
N LEU A 24 -17.09 -5.87 2.32
CA LEU A 24 -18.14 -4.84 2.29
C LEU A 24 -19.54 -5.47 2.27
N ILE A 25 -19.75 -6.50 1.45
CA ILE A 25 -21.04 -7.22 1.36
C ILE A 25 -21.39 -7.84 2.71
N LEU A 26 -20.43 -8.49 3.38
CA LEU A 26 -20.64 -9.06 4.71
C LEU A 26 -21.05 -7.99 5.73
N LEU A 27 -20.38 -6.84 5.72
CA LEU A 27 -20.69 -5.72 6.61
C LEU A 27 -22.11 -5.18 6.37
N ILE A 28 -22.50 -5.03 5.10
CA ILE A 28 -23.85 -4.63 4.70
C ILE A 28 -24.89 -5.66 5.14
N ALA A 29 -24.61 -6.96 4.98
CA ALA A 29 -25.51 -8.04 5.39
C ALA A 29 -25.75 -8.05 6.91
N ILE A 30 -24.69 -7.84 7.70
CA ILE A 30 -24.78 -7.71 9.16
C ILE A 30 -25.67 -6.50 9.52
N LEU A 31 -25.45 -5.34 8.90
CA LEU A 31 -26.26 -4.15 9.16
C LEU A 31 -27.72 -4.33 8.77
N LEU A 32 -27.99 -4.94 7.62
CA LEU A 32 -29.36 -5.27 7.21
C LEU A 32 -30.05 -6.16 8.24
N PHE A 33 -29.34 -7.15 8.79
CA PHE A 33 -29.90 -8.07 9.78
C PHE A 33 -30.26 -7.37 11.10
N PHE A 34 -29.39 -6.49 11.61
CA PHE A 34 -29.60 -5.84 12.91
C PHE A 34 -30.43 -4.55 12.88
N VAL A 35 -30.33 -3.78 11.80
CA VAL A 35 -30.88 -2.40 11.71
C VAL A 35 -31.95 -2.27 10.62
N GLY A 36 -32.10 -3.27 9.76
CA GLY A 36 -32.98 -3.19 8.60
C GLY A 36 -32.46 -2.21 7.54
N LEU A 37 -33.35 -1.75 6.65
CA LEU A 37 -33.04 -0.82 5.57
C LEU A 37 -33.01 0.65 6.05
N ASN A 38 -31.95 1.02 6.77
CA ASN A 38 -31.71 2.42 7.13
C ASN A 38 -30.62 3.04 6.26
N VAL A 39 -31.05 3.88 5.31
CA VAL A 39 -30.20 4.52 4.29
C VAL A 39 -29.00 5.25 4.89
N ILE A 40 -29.20 5.97 6.01
CA ILE A 40 -28.13 6.75 6.64
C ILE A 40 -26.98 5.85 7.09
N TYR A 41 -27.30 4.71 7.72
CA TYR A 41 -26.27 3.76 8.16
C TYR A 41 -25.53 3.11 6.99
N PHE A 42 -26.24 2.74 5.92
CA PHE A 42 -25.59 2.18 4.73
C PHE A 42 -24.65 3.19 4.06
N THR A 43 -25.10 4.44 3.89
CA THR A 43 -24.26 5.49 3.30
C THR A 43 -23.02 5.75 4.17
N ALA A 44 -23.18 5.87 5.48
CA ALA A 44 -22.07 6.07 6.41
C ALA A 44 -21.04 4.92 6.30
N VAL A 45 -21.52 3.69 6.22
CA VAL A 45 -20.66 2.50 6.13
C VAL A 45 -19.89 2.44 4.82
N ILE A 46 -20.54 2.74 3.69
CA ILE A 46 -19.87 2.82 2.39
C ILE A 46 -18.80 3.90 2.42
N VAL A 47 -19.12 5.11 2.90
CA VAL A 47 -18.17 6.23 3.00
C VAL A 47 -16.97 5.86 3.88
N MET A 48 -17.21 5.31 5.06
CA MET A 48 -16.15 4.87 5.97
C MET A 48 -15.27 3.79 5.34
N TYR A 49 -15.88 2.82 4.66
CA TYR A 49 -15.14 1.76 3.97
C TYR A 49 -14.27 2.31 2.83
N THR A 50 -14.81 3.22 2.01
CA THR A 50 -14.05 3.92 0.97
C THR A 50 -12.89 4.71 1.56
N LEU A 51 -13.12 5.48 2.63
CA LEU A 51 -12.07 6.23 3.32
C LEU A 51 -10.96 5.31 3.83
N LEU A 52 -11.31 4.16 4.43
CA LEU A 52 -10.33 3.15 4.85
C LEU A 52 -9.49 2.67 3.66
N LEU A 53 -10.11 2.38 2.50
CA LEU A 53 -9.39 1.97 1.30
C LEU A 53 -8.49 3.06 0.70
N THR A 54 -8.78 4.35 0.93
CA THR A 54 -7.94 5.47 0.49
C THR A 54 -6.67 5.67 1.33
N LEU A 55 -6.60 5.07 2.52
CA LEU A 55 -5.43 5.24 3.39
C LEU A 55 -4.15 4.80 2.68
N LYS A 56 -3.08 5.60 2.83
CA LYS A 56 -1.79 5.34 2.16
C LYS A 56 -1.18 3.97 2.48
N ARG A 57 -1.48 3.42 3.66
CA ARG A 57 -1.07 2.07 4.09
C ARG A 57 -1.72 0.93 3.31
N ASN A 58 -2.85 1.20 2.67
CA ASN A 58 -3.59 0.24 1.85
C ASN A 58 -3.23 0.32 0.37
N ARG A 59 -2.37 1.28 -0.02
CA ARG A 59 -1.83 1.35 -1.38
C ARG A 59 -0.98 0.13 -1.66
N ILE A 60 -1.06 -0.36 -2.89
CA ILE A 60 -0.25 -1.48 -3.34
C ILE A 60 0.81 -0.94 -4.27
N LEU A 61 2.06 -0.91 -3.81
CA LEU A 61 3.19 -0.46 -4.59
C LEU A 61 3.52 -1.49 -5.67
N THR A 62 3.50 -1.06 -6.93
CA THR A 62 3.74 -1.91 -8.11
C THR A 62 5.10 -1.67 -8.73
N CYS A 63 5.58 -0.43 -8.69
CA CYS A 63 6.88 -0.08 -9.25
C CYS A 63 7.55 1.02 -8.41
N ILE A 64 8.87 0.91 -8.30
CA ILE A 64 9.76 1.92 -7.74
C ILE A 64 10.84 2.20 -8.78
N GLN A 65 11.01 3.45 -9.16
CA GLN A 65 12.02 3.87 -10.11
C GLN A 65 12.88 4.99 -9.52
N PHE A 66 14.18 4.76 -9.50
CA PHE A 66 15.19 5.75 -9.13
C PHE A 66 15.57 6.55 -10.37
N ASN A 67 15.19 7.83 -10.37
CA ASN A 67 15.52 8.78 -11.42
C ASN A 67 16.63 9.72 -10.93
N ASP A 68 17.87 9.34 -11.22
CA ASP A 68 19.05 10.08 -10.77
C ASP A 68 19.24 11.41 -11.51
N GLU A 69 18.71 11.57 -12.72
CA GLU A 69 18.74 12.83 -13.47
C GLU A 69 17.90 13.91 -12.79
N ASN A 70 16.69 13.52 -12.36
CA ASN A 70 15.74 14.43 -11.69
C ASN A 70 15.87 14.40 -10.15
N GLN A 71 16.76 13.57 -9.60
CA GLN A 71 16.90 13.32 -8.17
C GLN A 71 15.58 12.97 -7.47
N THR A 72 14.79 12.12 -8.11
CA THR A 72 13.44 11.73 -7.64
C THR A 72 13.27 10.22 -7.61
N LEU A 73 12.60 9.76 -6.54
CA LEU A 73 12.04 8.41 -6.46
C LEU A 73 10.61 8.43 -6.98
N ASP A 74 10.39 7.75 -8.10
CA ASP A 74 9.09 7.59 -8.72
C ASP A 74 8.41 6.31 -8.21
N LEU A 75 7.25 6.46 -7.60
CA LEU A 75 6.46 5.36 -7.04
C LEU A 75 5.19 5.20 -7.87
N GLU A 76 4.93 3.99 -8.37
CA GLU A 76 3.64 3.63 -8.96
C GLU A 76 2.89 2.70 -8.02
N TYR A 77 1.62 2.99 -7.79
CA TYR A 77 0.78 2.20 -6.90
C TYR A 77 -0.67 2.16 -7.33
N PHE A 78 -1.38 1.14 -6.86
CA PHE A 78 -2.84 1.13 -6.87
C PHE A 78 -3.39 1.78 -5.58
N TYR A 79 -4.30 2.74 -5.74
CA TYR A 79 -5.16 3.27 -4.67
C TYR A 79 -6.62 2.83 -4.90
N LEU A 80 -7.42 2.77 -3.83
CA LEU A 80 -8.78 2.21 -3.90
C LEU A 80 -8.83 0.84 -4.58
N ILE A 81 -7.79 0.02 -4.38
CA ILE A 81 -7.60 -1.32 -4.96
C ILE A 81 -7.26 -1.31 -6.45
N THR A 82 -7.93 -0.51 -7.29
CA THR A 82 -7.86 -0.65 -8.76
C THR A 82 -7.28 0.55 -9.50
N ILE A 83 -7.19 1.71 -8.86
CA ILE A 83 -6.83 2.93 -9.58
C ILE A 83 -5.31 3.12 -9.53
N LYS A 84 -4.66 3.09 -10.69
CA LYS A 84 -3.21 3.36 -10.79
C LYS A 84 -2.94 4.85 -10.59
N SER A 85 -1.90 5.14 -9.82
CA SER A 85 -1.40 6.49 -9.60
C SER A 85 0.12 6.45 -9.52
N LYS A 86 0.73 7.58 -9.82
CA LYS A 86 2.16 7.82 -9.67
C LYS A 86 2.40 8.91 -8.63
N GLU A 87 3.43 8.78 -7.80
CA GLU A 87 3.89 9.80 -6.85
C GLU A 87 5.41 9.90 -6.93
N SER A 88 5.92 11.11 -7.17
CA SER A 88 7.35 11.39 -7.21
C SER A 88 7.82 12.04 -5.91
N VAL A 89 8.86 11.48 -5.31
CA VAL A 89 9.43 11.93 -4.03
C VAL A 89 10.88 12.39 -4.27
N PRO A 90 11.21 13.67 -4.06
CA PRO A 90 12.59 14.13 -4.16
C PRO A 90 13.50 13.43 -3.14
N TYR A 91 14.72 13.06 -3.53
CA TYR A 91 15.66 12.34 -2.66
C TYR A 91 15.94 13.07 -1.34
N HIS A 92 16.12 14.40 -1.37
CA HIS A 92 16.35 15.21 -0.17
C HIS A 92 15.20 15.20 0.85
N LYS A 93 14.00 14.74 0.47
CA LYS A 93 12.83 14.56 1.36
C LYS A 93 12.56 13.09 1.67
N LEU A 94 13.27 12.18 1.03
CA LEU A 94 13.02 10.75 1.13
C LEU A 94 13.67 10.21 2.39
N SER A 95 12.88 9.61 3.28
CA SER A 95 13.42 8.80 4.36
C SER A 95 12.79 7.42 4.34
N CYS A 96 13.56 6.42 4.77
CA CYS A 96 13.08 5.05 4.89
C CYS A 96 13.24 4.55 6.32
N LYS A 97 12.33 3.68 6.73
CA LYS A 97 12.39 2.98 8.01
C LYS A 97 12.04 1.51 7.80
N LEU A 98 12.93 0.62 8.24
CA LEU A 98 12.64 -0.80 8.31
C LEU A 98 12.20 -1.14 9.74
N SER A 99 10.95 -1.55 9.93
CA SER A 99 10.39 -1.82 11.26
C SER A 99 9.51 -3.07 11.28
N MET A 100 9.38 -3.69 12.46
CA MET A 100 8.42 -4.78 12.66
C MET A 100 7.04 -4.19 12.92
N LYS A 101 6.07 -4.51 12.07
CA LYS A 101 4.68 -4.06 12.22
C LYS A 101 3.71 -5.23 12.24
N ARG A 102 2.72 -5.12 13.12
CA ARG A 102 1.55 -6.02 13.14
C ARG A 102 0.45 -5.48 12.25
N PHE A 103 -0.14 -6.36 11.44
CA PHE A 103 -1.29 -6.05 10.61
C PHE A 103 -2.47 -6.93 11.05
N GLY A 104 -3.48 -6.33 11.70
CA GLY A 104 -4.59 -7.06 12.30
C GLY A 104 -4.13 -8.00 13.42
N PHE A 105 -4.69 -9.21 13.46
CA PHE A 105 -4.37 -10.24 14.46
C PHE A 105 -3.16 -11.11 14.10
N GLY A 106 -2.43 -10.79 13.03
CA GLY A 106 -1.29 -11.59 12.55
C GLY A 106 0.01 -11.41 13.34
N ALA A 107 1.03 -12.18 12.94
CA ALA A 107 2.41 -11.99 13.39
C ALA A 107 2.94 -10.61 12.96
N ALA A 108 3.95 -10.12 13.69
CA ALA A 108 4.67 -8.93 13.27
C ALA A 108 5.51 -9.28 12.05
N THR A 109 5.38 -8.50 10.97
CA THR A 109 6.12 -8.69 9.72
C THR A 109 7.06 -7.50 9.51
N GLN A 110 8.27 -7.79 9.06
CA GLN A 110 9.23 -6.74 8.70
C GLN A 110 8.69 -5.92 7.52
N THR A 111 8.61 -4.61 7.70
CA THR A 111 7.98 -3.69 6.75
C THR A 111 8.91 -2.53 6.48
N LEU A 112 9.18 -2.27 5.20
CA LEU A 112 9.87 -1.09 4.73
C LEU A 112 8.84 0.03 4.53
N GLU A 113 8.99 1.10 5.30
CA GLU A 113 8.17 2.30 5.20
C GLU A 113 8.95 3.39 4.48
N LEU A 114 8.33 4.01 3.48
CA LEU A 114 8.88 5.15 2.76
C LEU A 114 8.13 6.42 3.13
N PHE A 115 8.86 7.47 3.47
CA PHE A 115 8.32 8.76 3.90
C PHE A 115 8.83 9.89 3.01
N LYS A 116 7.96 10.88 2.80
CA LYS A 116 8.28 12.21 2.26
C LYS A 116 8.25 13.20 3.41
N GLY A 117 9.41 13.53 3.96
CA GLY A 117 9.54 14.26 5.22
C GLY A 117 8.94 13.44 6.36
N LYS A 118 7.81 13.90 6.91
CA LYS A 118 7.07 13.21 7.99
C LYS A 118 5.84 12.42 7.49
N ILE A 119 5.51 12.52 6.21
CA ILE A 119 4.30 11.91 5.64
C ILE A 119 4.66 10.55 5.05
N LEU A 120 3.97 9.51 5.49
CA LEU A 120 4.09 8.17 4.89
C LEU A 120 3.66 8.23 3.42
N CYS A 121 4.44 7.66 2.52
CA CYS A 121 4.10 7.51 1.10
C CYS A 121 3.55 6.11 0.83
N CYS A 122 4.28 5.08 1.26
CA CYS A 122 3.88 3.68 1.10
C CYS A 122 4.59 2.76 2.09
N GLU A 123 4.09 1.53 2.20
CA GLU A 123 4.64 0.45 3.01
C GLU A 123 4.85 -0.78 2.13
N ILE A 124 6.00 -1.43 2.23
CA ILE A 124 6.32 -2.69 1.55
C ILE A 124 6.58 -3.74 2.61
N ARG A 125 5.79 -4.82 2.62
CA ARG A 125 5.89 -5.89 3.62
C ARG A 125 6.80 -6.99 3.07
N LYS A 126 7.76 -7.48 3.86
CA LYS A 126 8.60 -8.63 3.50
C LYS A 126 7.79 -9.92 3.35
N GLU A 127 6.78 -10.09 4.20
CA GLU A 127 5.86 -11.23 4.13
C GLU A 127 4.42 -10.80 3.79
N GLY A 128 3.67 -11.69 3.15
CA GLY A 128 2.26 -11.48 2.80
C GLY A 128 1.87 -12.06 1.46
N LYS A 129 0.64 -11.74 1.00
CA LYS A 129 0.13 -12.19 -0.31
C LYS A 129 0.69 -11.39 -1.51
N TRP A 130 1.30 -10.24 -1.26
CA TRP A 130 1.82 -9.32 -2.28
C TRP A 130 3.32 -9.14 -2.04
N LYS A 131 4.08 -10.14 -2.50
CA LYS A 131 5.49 -10.29 -2.13
C LYS A 131 6.37 -9.56 -3.13
N TRP A 132 7.00 -8.50 -2.67
CA TRP A 132 8.31 -8.11 -3.17
C TRP A 132 9.31 -9.14 -2.62
N SER A 133 10.35 -9.50 -3.38
CA SER A 133 11.35 -10.42 -2.82
C SER A 133 12.12 -9.74 -1.70
N GLU A 134 12.60 -10.50 -0.71
CA GLU A 134 13.39 -9.93 0.38
C GLU A 134 14.62 -9.21 -0.15
N GLU A 135 15.28 -9.80 -1.16
CA GLU A 135 16.40 -9.19 -1.87
C GLU A 135 16.03 -7.83 -2.51
N GLN A 136 14.87 -7.73 -3.16
CA GLN A 136 14.40 -6.45 -3.73
C GLN A 136 14.21 -5.40 -2.63
N ILE A 137 13.56 -5.77 -1.52
CA ILE A 137 13.30 -4.85 -0.40
C ILE A 137 14.62 -4.39 0.22
N ASP A 138 15.56 -5.30 0.45
CA ASP A 138 16.85 -4.97 1.05
C ASP A 138 17.72 -4.13 0.09
N ASN A 139 17.66 -4.39 -1.21
CA ASN A 139 18.33 -3.55 -2.22
C ASN A 139 17.74 -2.14 -2.29
N ILE A 140 16.41 -2.01 -2.28
CA ILE A 140 15.72 -0.71 -2.21
C ILE A 140 16.14 0.04 -0.94
N HIS A 141 16.13 -0.64 0.21
CA HIS A 141 16.50 -0.03 1.49
C HIS A 141 17.96 0.44 1.51
N LYS A 142 18.89 -0.38 1.00
CA LYS A 142 20.31 0.00 0.86
C LYS A 142 20.47 1.21 -0.06
N ARG A 143 19.85 1.19 -1.24
CA ARG A 143 19.93 2.28 -2.22
C ARG A 143 19.43 3.60 -1.63
N ILE A 144 18.32 3.59 -0.91
CA ILE A 144 17.79 4.79 -0.25
C ILE A 144 18.69 5.25 0.91
N SER A 145 19.29 4.31 1.65
CA SER A 145 20.21 4.63 2.73
C SER A 145 21.50 5.29 2.20
N ASP A 146 22.00 4.86 1.05
CA ASP A 146 23.20 5.43 0.42
C ASP A 146 22.94 6.81 -0.20
N LEU A 147 21.71 7.11 -0.62
CA LEU A 147 21.31 8.45 -1.08
C LEU A 147 21.20 9.49 0.05
N ASN A 148 21.10 9.03 1.29
CA ASN A 148 20.93 9.85 2.49
C ASN A 148 22.21 9.98 3.34
N LYS A 149 23.33 9.41 2.88
CA LYS A 149 24.67 9.62 3.45
C LYS A 149 25.33 10.81 2.77
#